data_AF-A0A497KK79-F1
#
_entry.id   AF-A0A497KK79-F1
#
_cell.length_a   1.000
_cell.length_b   1.000
_cell.length_c   1.000
_cell.angle_alpha   90.00
_cell.angle_beta   90.00
_cell.angle_gamma   90.00
#
_symmetry.space_group_name_H-M   'P 1'
#
loop_
_entity.id
_entity.type
_entity.pdbx_description
1 polymer ?
#
loop_
_entity_poly.entity_id
_entity_poly.type
_entity_poly.pdbx_seq_one_letter_code
_entity_poly.pdbx_strand_id
1 'polypeptide(L)'
;MKRVFVVGIDALNPKLLLKLVEDGELPNFKMLMEIGGFSKALSALPAQTPENWTSIATGAWPGTHGIATWGRRFPNVPVTEYFGDESMSSNLCRAEYLWEALARRGLKSVLLNFVGYPPTTDKTVHIDWFWRPGRWYFEICSAACYLSRDSLKDLTDAGAPVKRMLEQALLVPVEITSKTEGWRSLPESKSQPLSFRMILRPVRQGKDVTFEGLLIDEKGEGYDTLLICKEKDPEKALCRLKTGQWGSF
;
A
#
# COMPACT_ATOMS: atom_id res chain seq x y z
N MET A 1 13.50 -4.13 29.99
CA MET A 1 13.61 -2.88 29.20
C MET A 1 12.26 -2.60 28.55
N LYS A 2 11.68 -1.42 28.76
CA LYS A 2 10.41 -1.04 28.09
C LYS A 2 10.71 -0.60 26.65
N ARG A 3 9.86 -1.00 25.71
CA ARG A 3 9.90 -0.54 24.30
C ARG A 3 8.75 0.45 24.09
N VAL A 4 8.97 1.45 23.26
CA VAL A 4 7.92 2.40 22.84
C VAL A 4 7.55 2.07 21.40
N PHE A 5 6.25 2.04 21.12
CA PHE A 5 5.71 1.81 19.79
C PHE A 5 4.81 2.97 19.43
N VAL A 6 5.05 3.58 18.26
CA VAL A 6 4.25 4.68 17.73
C VAL A 6 3.61 4.18 16.46
N VAL A 7 2.28 4.14 16.45
CA VAL A 7 1.48 3.79 15.27
C VAL A 7 0.78 5.04 14.81
N GLY A 8 1.01 5.43 13.57
CA GLY A 8 0.17 6.43 12.92
C GLY A 8 -0.71 5.77 11.88
N ILE A 9 -1.93 6.28 11.77
CA ILE A 9 -2.92 5.86 10.77
C ILE A 9 -3.23 7.11 9.96
N ASP A 10 -2.80 7.11 8.70
CA ASP A 10 -2.96 8.28 7.83
C ASP A 10 -4.46 8.60 7.64
N ALA A 11 -4.78 9.90 7.65
CA ALA A 11 -6.13 10.43 7.52
C ALA A 11 -7.17 9.88 8.53
N LEU A 12 -6.75 9.32 9.67
CA LEU A 12 -7.69 8.83 10.69
C LEU A 12 -8.56 9.96 11.23
N ASN A 13 -9.85 9.94 10.88
CA ASN A 13 -10.80 10.92 11.35
C ASN A 13 -11.32 10.54 12.76
N PRO A 14 -11.04 11.34 13.81
CA PRO A 14 -11.42 10.99 15.18
C PRO A 14 -12.94 10.93 15.38
N LYS A 15 -13.74 11.64 14.58
CA LYS A 15 -15.21 11.56 14.68
C LYS A 15 -15.72 10.23 14.15
N LEU A 16 -15.19 9.76 13.02
CA LEU A 16 -15.55 8.46 12.46
C LEU A 16 -15.08 7.33 13.36
N LEU A 17 -13.86 7.42 13.89
CA LEU A 17 -13.32 6.46 14.85
C LEU A 17 -14.24 6.30 16.06
N LEU A 18 -14.64 7.41 16.70
CA LEU A 18 -15.53 7.38 17.86
C LEU A 18 -16.88 6.75 17.53
N LYS A 19 -17.47 7.09 16.38
CA LYS A 19 -18.73 6.48 15.94
C LYS A 19 -18.60 4.96 15.77
N LEU A 20 -17.56 4.49 15.09
CA LEU A 20 -17.35 3.05 14.88
C LEU A 20 -17.04 2.30 16.18
N VAL A 21 -16.41 2.96 17.16
CA VAL A 21 -16.24 2.42 18.51
C VAL A 21 -17.58 2.31 19.25
N GLU A 22 -18.44 3.33 19.16
CA GLU A 22 -19.78 3.36 19.77
C GLU A 22 -20.71 2.30 19.16
N ASP A 23 -20.65 2.12 17.83
CA ASP A 23 -21.42 1.11 17.11
C ASP A 23 -20.93 -0.34 17.39
N GLY A 24 -19.80 -0.51 18.11
CA GLY A 24 -19.25 -1.81 18.48
C GLY A 24 -18.32 -2.47 17.44
N GLU A 25 -18.03 -1.77 16.35
CA GLU A 25 -17.25 -2.28 15.20
C GLU A 25 -15.73 -2.30 15.46
N LEU A 26 -15.23 -1.48 16.41
CA LEU A 26 -13.81 -1.32 16.70
C LEU A 26 -13.44 -1.66 18.16
N PRO A 27 -13.57 -2.93 18.58
CA PRO A 27 -13.38 -3.34 19.97
C PRO A 27 -11.95 -3.11 20.49
N ASN A 28 -10.93 -3.24 19.63
CA ASN A 28 -9.55 -2.99 20.03
C ASN A 28 -9.26 -1.50 20.28
N PHE A 29 -9.85 -0.60 19.49
CA PHE A 29 -9.73 0.83 19.75
C PHE A 29 -10.46 1.21 21.04
N LYS A 30 -11.64 0.63 21.29
CA LYS A 30 -12.36 0.80 22.56
C LYS A 30 -11.49 0.43 23.74
N MET A 31 -10.90 -0.76 23.73
CA MET A 31 -9.99 -1.23 24.77
C MET A 31 -8.82 -0.25 25.00
N LEU A 32 -8.15 0.21 23.94
CA LEU A 32 -7.03 1.16 24.05
C LEU A 32 -7.43 2.50 24.67
N MET A 33 -8.65 2.99 24.37
CA MET A 33 -9.18 4.21 24.98
C MET A 33 -9.49 4.01 26.48
N GLU A 34 -9.97 2.83 26.87
CA GLU A 34 -10.34 2.50 28.26
C GLU A 34 -9.13 2.26 29.17
N ILE A 35 -8.09 1.57 28.68
CA ILE A 35 -6.87 1.28 29.46
C ILE A 35 -5.83 2.40 29.41
N GLY A 36 -6.08 3.43 28.59
CA GLY A 36 -5.13 4.48 28.25
C GLY A 36 -5.75 5.86 28.30
N GLY A 37 -5.34 6.73 27.37
CA GLY A 37 -5.90 8.07 27.22
C GLY A 37 -6.21 8.35 25.76
N PHE A 38 -7.31 9.06 25.52
CA PHE A 38 -7.70 9.52 24.20
C PHE A 38 -7.90 11.03 24.20
N SER A 39 -7.20 11.72 23.29
CA SER A 39 -7.36 13.15 23.08
C SER A 39 -7.28 13.47 21.61
N LYS A 40 -8.00 14.52 21.21
CA LYS A 40 -7.83 15.14 19.89
C LYS A 40 -6.56 15.98 19.92
N ALA A 41 -5.79 15.92 18.84
CA ALA A 41 -4.65 16.80 18.61
C ALA A 41 -4.91 17.64 17.36
N LEU A 42 -4.37 18.86 17.35
CA LEU A 42 -4.37 19.69 16.14
C LEU A 42 -3.23 19.24 15.23
N SER A 43 -3.54 19.08 13.95
CA SER A 43 -2.53 18.86 12.91
C SER A 43 -1.71 20.12 12.68
N ALA A 44 -0.51 19.96 12.14
CA ALA A 44 0.18 21.04 11.46
C ALA A 44 -0.66 21.55 10.28
N LEU A 45 -0.52 22.83 9.94
CA LEU A 45 -1.17 23.46 8.79
C LEU A 45 -0.13 23.76 7.69
N PRO A 46 -0.40 23.40 6.42
CA PRO A 46 -1.57 22.67 5.94
C PRO A 46 -1.62 21.22 6.45
N ALA A 47 -2.83 20.66 6.59
CA ALA A 47 -3.06 19.29 7.09
C ALA A 47 -2.74 18.24 6.01
N GLN A 48 -1.50 18.27 5.53
CA GLN A 48 -0.97 17.37 4.51
C GLN A 48 -0.01 16.34 5.17
N THR A 49 0.17 15.23 4.47
CA THR A 49 0.98 14.07 4.88
C THR A 49 2.43 14.46 5.23
N PRO A 50 3.26 15.05 4.35
CA PRO A 50 4.69 15.21 4.62
C PRO A 50 5.00 16.12 5.81
N GLU A 51 4.21 17.16 6.03
CA GLU A 51 4.33 18.12 7.13
C GLU A 51 4.00 17.47 8.44
N ASN A 52 2.84 16.80 8.51
CA ASN A 52 2.35 16.22 9.76
C ASN A 52 3.21 15.05 10.21
N TRP A 53 3.60 14.16 9.30
CA TRP A 53 4.51 13.07 9.64
C TRP A 53 5.89 13.57 10.05
N THR A 54 6.41 14.63 9.41
CA THR A 54 7.69 15.23 9.83
C THR A 54 7.57 15.95 11.18
N SER A 55 6.44 16.62 11.44
CA SER A 55 6.16 17.22 12.75
C SER A 55 6.10 16.16 13.85
N ILE A 56 5.46 15.01 13.61
CA ILE A 56 5.46 13.86 14.53
C ILE A 56 6.88 13.32 14.72
N ALA A 57 7.65 13.18 13.64
CA ALA A 57 8.98 12.58 13.65
C ALA A 57 10.05 13.44 14.35
N THR A 58 9.84 14.76 14.44
CA THR A 58 10.81 15.73 14.96
C THR A 58 10.33 16.44 16.24
N GLY A 59 9.03 16.43 16.51
CA GLY A 59 8.41 17.26 17.55
C GLY A 59 8.44 18.77 17.23
N ALA A 60 8.80 19.15 16.01
CA ALA A 60 8.95 20.54 15.58
C ALA A 60 7.81 20.96 14.63
N TRP A 61 7.58 22.26 14.48
CA TRP A 61 6.61 22.79 13.52
C TRP A 61 7.19 22.87 12.10
N PRO A 62 6.35 22.95 11.04
CA PRO A 62 6.79 23.12 9.65
C PRO A 62 7.80 24.24 9.41
N GLY A 63 7.67 25.36 10.13
CA GLY A 63 8.62 26.47 10.05
C GLY A 63 10.04 26.09 10.52
N THR A 64 10.15 25.13 11.44
CA THR A 64 11.44 24.66 11.99
C THR A 64 12.01 23.52 11.16
N HIS A 65 11.24 22.45 10.91
CA HIS A 65 11.73 21.31 10.14
C HIS A 65 11.77 21.57 8.63
N GLY A 66 11.11 22.62 8.14
CA GLY A 66 11.21 23.10 6.77
C GLY A 66 10.38 22.33 5.73
N ILE A 67 9.55 21.38 6.17
CA ILE A 67 8.65 20.60 5.31
C ILE A 67 7.25 21.19 5.46
N ALA A 68 6.73 21.83 4.42
CA ALA A 68 5.49 22.62 4.50
C ALA A 68 4.45 22.33 3.41
N THR A 69 4.84 21.60 2.35
CA THR A 69 3.98 21.16 1.23
C THR A 69 4.52 19.88 0.62
N TRP A 70 3.68 19.18 -0.15
CA TRP A 70 4.16 18.31 -1.22
C TRP A 70 5.04 19.08 -2.19
N GLY A 71 6.27 18.62 -2.35
CA GLY A 71 7.35 19.28 -3.06
C GLY A 71 7.96 20.46 -2.35
N ARG A 72 9.23 20.67 -2.69
CA ARG A 72 9.98 21.87 -2.32
C ARG A 72 10.33 22.64 -3.58
N ARG A 73 10.18 23.97 -3.51
CA ARG A 73 10.81 24.88 -4.45
C ARG A 73 12.12 25.36 -3.86
N PHE A 74 13.20 25.19 -4.59
CA PHE A 74 14.49 25.75 -4.20
C PHE A 74 14.60 27.19 -4.75
N PRO A 75 15.25 28.10 -4.02
CA PRO A 75 15.64 29.38 -4.59
C PRO A 75 16.43 29.16 -5.89
N ASN A 76 16.22 30.03 -6.88
CA ASN A 76 16.90 30.01 -8.17
C ASN A 76 16.64 28.78 -9.05
N VAL A 77 15.56 28.04 -8.78
CA VAL A 77 15.04 26.98 -9.65
C VAL A 77 13.80 27.50 -10.40
N PRO A 78 13.64 27.21 -11.71
CA PRO A 78 12.47 27.61 -12.47
C PRO A 78 11.16 27.21 -11.79
N VAL A 79 10.12 28.04 -11.91
CA VAL A 79 8.80 27.76 -11.30
C VAL A 79 8.15 26.46 -11.80
N THR A 80 8.57 26.02 -12.99
CA THR A 80 8.16 24.77 -13.66
C THR A 80 8.90 23.54 -13.15
N GLU A 81 10.02 23.71 -12.43
CA GLU A 81 10.73 22.62 -11.79
C GLU A 81 10.16 22.38 -10.39
N TYR A 82 9.76 21.14 -10.13
CA TYR A 82 9.03 20.74 -8.94
C TYR A 82 9.57 19.40 -8.43
N PHE A 83 10.12 19.41 -7.22
CA PHE A 83 10.60 18.21 -6.53
C PHE A 83 9.50 17.64 -5.65
N GLY A 84 8.32 17.39 -6.23
CA GLY A 84 7.08 17.03 -5.54
C GLY A 84 7.19 15.87 -4.57
N ASP A 85 8.07 14.99 -4.95
CA ASP A 85 8.23 13.71 -4.34
C ASP A 85 9.28 13.71 -3.23
N GLU A 86 10.00 14.82 -3.07
CA GLU A 86 11.04 15.12 -2.07
C GLU A 86 10.60 15.09 -0.61
N SER A 87 9.34 15.44 -0.36
CA SER A 87 8.97 16.12 0.90
C SER A 87 9.06 15.28 2.18
N MET A 88 9.22 13.96 2.08
CA MET A 88 9.45 13.11 3.25
C MET A 88 10.91 12.62 3.35
N SER A 89 11.78 13.17 2.50
CA SER A 89 13.21 12.88 2.49
C SER A 89 13.91 13.55 3.65
N SER A 90 14.79 12.81 4.33
CA SER A 90 15.61 13.36 5.40
C SER A 90 16.56 14.46 4.90
N ASN A 91 16.95 14.43 3.63
CA ASN A 91 17.79 15.46 3.02
C ASN A 91 17.14 16.85 3.01
N LEU A 92 15.81 16.93 3.15
CA LEU A 92 15.08 18.20 3.16
C LEU A 92 14.75 18.68 4.58
N CYS A 93 14.75 17.79 5.56
CA CYS A 93 14.43 18.13 6.94
C CYS A 93 15.55 18.94 7.57
N ARG A 94 15.17 20.02 8.27
CA ARG A 94 16.09 20.93 8.97
C ARG A 94 16.09 20.76 10.48
N ALA A 95 15.21 19.91 11.01
CA ALA A 95 15.11 19.61 12.42
C ALA A 95 15.65 18.21 12.71
N GLU A 96 16.13 18.04 13.94
CA GLU A 96 16.51 16.74 14.45
C GLU A 96 15.30 15.80 14.56
N TYR A 97 15.51 14.54 14.18
CA TYR A 97 14.54 13.47 14.34
C TYR A 97 14.63 12.82 15.71
N LEU A 98 13.49 12.33 16.22
CA LEU A 98 13.42 11.60 17.50
C LEU A 98 14.40 10.43 17.56
N TRP A 99 14.59 9.69 16.47
CA TRP A 99 15.51 8.56 16.43
C TRP A 99 16.99 8.97 16.48
N GLU A 100 17.35 10.17 16.04
CA GLU A 100 18.72 10.69 16.17
C GLU A 100 19.03 11.02 17.62
N ALA A 101 18.07 11.64 18.32
CA ALA A 101 18.17 11.89 19.75
C ALA A 101 18.32 10.58 20.56
N LEU A 102 17.55 9.55 20.20
CA LEU A 102 17.65 8.21 20.78
C LEU A 102 19.00 7.53 20.46
N ALA A 103 19.48 7.66 19.22
CA ALA A 103 20.75 7.09 18.79
C ALA A 103 21.95 7.65 19.58
N ARG A 104 21.96 8.96 19.87
CA ARG A 104 22.98 9.58 20.76
C ARG A 104 22.99 9.00 22.17
N ARG A 105 21.86 8.45 22.63
CA ARG A 105 21.74 7.76 23.92
C ARG A 105 22.05 6.27 23.83
N GLY A 106 22.51 5.79 22.69
CA GLY A 106 22.86 4.39 22.49
C GLY A 106 21.70 3.50 22.04
N LEU A 107 20.48 4.05 21.93
CA LEU A 107 19.26 3.29 21.65
C LEU A 107 19.08 3.05 20.15
N LYS A 108 18.31 2.01 19.80
CA LYS A 108 18.00 1.63 18.42
C LYS A 108 16.54 1.90 18.10
N SER A 109 16.28 2.27 16.85
CA SER A 109 14.95 2.54 16.32
C SER A 109 14.65 1.67 15.10
N VAL A 110 13.37 1.36 14.88
CA VAL A 110 12.89 0.72 13.66
C VAL A 110 11.77 1.59 13.10
N LEU A 111 11.88 1.96 11.83
CA LEU A 111 10.91 2.78 11.11
C LEU A 111 10.33 1.94 9.98
N LEU A 112 9.01 1.76 9.96
CA LEU A 112 8.30 0.99 8.94
C LEU A 112 7.31 1.91 8.23
N ASN A 113 7.47 2.07 6.91
CA ASN A 113 6.63 2.96 6.11
C ASN A 113 6.47 4.36 6.75
N PHE A 114 7.60 4.94 7.15
CA PHE A 114 7.68 6.18 7.91
C PHE A 114 8.69 7.15 7.28
N VAL A 115 8.52 8.45 7.54
CA VAL A 115 9.36 9.51 6.96
C VAL A 115 10.81 9.46 7.43
N GLY A 116 11.69 10.20 6.74
CA GLY A 116 13.07 10.39 7.17
C GLY A 116 14.08 9.45 6.51
N TYR A 117 13.84 9.05 5.27
CA TYR A 117 14.79 8.31 4.43
C TYR A 117 15.50 9.29 3.45
N PRO A 118 16.81 9.16 3.13
CA PRO A 118 17.78 8.15 3.57
C PRO A 118 18.08 8.16 5.08
N PRO A 119 18.63 7.08 5.66
CA PRO A 119 18.86 7.00 7.10
C PRO A 119 19.86 8.06 7.55
N THR A 120 19.56 8.72 8.66
CA THR A 120 20.43 9.77 9.23
C THR A 120 21.35 9.29 10.35
N THR A 121 21.22 8.01 10.74
CA THR A 121 22.05 7.34 11.75
C THR A 121 22.13 5.84 11.46
N ASP A 122 23.24 5.22 11.86
CA ASP A 122 23.48 3.77 11.80
C ASP A 122 22.65 2.97 12.84
N LYS A 123 21.99 3.65 13.79
CA LYS A 123 21.16 3.02 14.82
C LYS A 123 19.68 2.90 14.47
N THR A 124 19.29 3.29 13.26
CA THR A 124 17.93 3.20 12.77
C THR A 124 17.84 2.22 11.61
N VAL A 125 16.96 1.23 11.74
CA VAL A 125 16.58 0.36 10.63
C VAL A 125 15.34 0.95 9.97
N HIS A 126 15.46 1.32 8.70
CA HIS A 126 14.30 1.63 7.87
C HIS A 126 13.76 0.32 7.28
N ILE A 127 12.45 0.21 7.15
CA ILE A 127 11.74 -0.83 6.42
C ILE A 127 10.83 -0.06 5.46
N ASP A 128 10.82 -0.47 4.20
CA ASP A 128 10.22 0.26 3.07
C ASP A 128 10.98 1.56 2.74
N TRP A 129 12.24 1.39 2.33
CA TRP A 129 13.31 2.40 2.17
C TRP A 129 13.03 3.46 1.09
N PHE A 130 12.02 4.31 1.27
CA PHE A 130 11.71 5.32 0.27
C PHE A 130 10.99 6.53 0.87
N TRP A 131 11.34 7.72 0.39
CA TRP A 131 10.78 8.99 0.88
C TRP A 131 9.45 9.35 0.19
N ARG A 132 8.78 8.39 -0.46
CA ARG A 132 7.51 8.57 -1.18
C ARG A 132 6.53 7.50 -0.70
N PRO A 133 5.32 7.85 -0.25
CA PRO A 133 4.37 6.85 0.18
C PRO A 133 3.90 6.06 -1.04
N GLY A 134 3.60 4.78 -0.83
CA GLY A 134 3.11 3.92 -1.91
C GLY A 134 4.18 3.63 -2.98
N ARG A 135 5.46 3.74 -2.63
CA ARG A 135 6.61 3.32 -3.47
C ARG A 135 7.65 2.67 -2.56
N TRP A 136 8.27 1.60 -3.04
CA TRP A 136 9.22 0.82 -2.25
C TRP A 136 10.48 0.66 -3.07
N TYR A 137 11.65 0.79 -2.43
CA TYR A 137 12.91 0.65 -3.13
C TYR A 137 13.04 -0.71 -3.84
N PHE A 138 12.56 -1.77 -3.18
CA PHE A 138 12.55 -3.14 -3.69
C PHE A 138 11.23 -3.52 -4.38
N GLU A 139 10.36 -2.55 -4.70
CA GLU A 139 9.13 -2.81 -5.44
C GLU A 139 9.50 -3.42 -6.80
N ILE A 140 9.03 -4.66 -7.03
CA ILE A 140 9.16 -5.32 -8.33
C ILE A 140 7.96 -4.91 -9.19
N CYS A 141 6.75 -5.04 -8.66
CA CYS A 141 5.49 -4.66 -9.29
C CYS A 141 4.58 -3.95 -8.27
N SER A 142 3.75 -3.03 -8.75
CA SER A 142 2.72 -2.39 -7.93
C SER A 142 1.64 -3.40 -7.51
N ALA A 143 1.11 -3.26 -6.30
CA ALA A 143 -0.11 -3.95 -5.91
C ALA A 143 -1.26 -3.50 -6.83
N ALA A 144 -1.99 -4.47 -7.38
CA ALA A 144 -3.07 -4.22 -8.33
C ALA A 144 -4.21 -5.24 -8.17
N CYS A 145 -5.42 -4.81 -8.49
CA CYS A 145 -6.59 -5.66 -8.58
C CYS A 145 -6.78 -6.13 -10.02
N TYR A 146 -6.70 -7.43 -10.25
CA TYR A 146 -7.02 -8.06 -11.54
C TYR A 146 -8.50 -8.39 -11.56
N LEU A 147 -9.23 -7.94 -12.58
CA LEU A 147 -10.68 -8.02 -12.61
C LEU A 147 -11.22 -8.22 -14.03
N SER A 148 -12.43 -8.79 -14.13
CA SER A 148 -13.13 -8.91 -15.41
C SER A 148 -13.59 -7.54 -15.93
N ARG A 149 -13.94 -7.48 -17.22
CA ARG A 149 -14.55 -6.28 -17.81
C ARG A 149 -15.90 -5.94 -17.20
N ASP A 150 -16.67 -6.94 -16.80
CA ASP A 150 -17.98 -6.74 -16.16
C ASP A 150 -17.81 -6.12 -14.77
N SER A 151 -16.87 -6.63 -13.96
CA SER A 151 -16.56 -6.03 -12.65
C SER A 151 -16.03 -4.61 -12.77
N LEU A 152 -15.31 -4.28 -13.85
CA LEU A 152 -14.87 -2.91 -14.12
C LEU A 152 -16.06 -1.98 -14.40
N LYS A 153 -17.09 -2.47 -15.09
CA LYS A 153 -18.34 -1.75 -15.32
C LYS A 153 -19.09 -1.54 -14.02
N ASP A 154 -19.24 -2.58 -13.20
CA ASP A 154 -19.92 -2.50 -11.90
C ASP A 154 -19.28 -1.44 -10.99
N LEU A 155 -17.93 -1.37 -10.95
CA LEU A 155 -17.21 -0.32 -10.22
C LEU A 155 -17.49 1.08 -10.77
N THR A 156 -17.59 1.21 -12.10
CA THR A 156 -17.91 2.48 -12.74
C THR A 156 -19.32 2.94 -12.37
N ASP A 157 -20.28 2.02 -12.42
CA ASP A 157 -21.69 2.27 -12.09
C ASP A 157 -21.88 2.59 -10.60
N ALA A 158 -21.02 2.05 -9.73
CA ALA A 158 -20.95 2.38 -8.30
C ALA A 158 -20.26 3.73 -7.99
N GLY A 159 -19.81 4.47 -9.01
CA GLY A 159 -19.18 5.79 -8.86
C GLY A 159 -17.70 5.75 -8.46
N ALA A 160 -17.03 4.60 -8.59
CA ALA A 160 -15.60 4.52 -8.33
C ALA A 160 -14.80 5.33 -9.38
N PRO A 161 -13.63 5.90 -9.02
CA PRO A 161 -12.80 6.69 -9.93
C PRO A 161 -12.00 5.80 -10.91
N VAL A 162 -12.68 4.93 -11.65
CA VAL A 162 -12.11 3.84 -12.47
C VAL A 162 -11.05 4.34 -13.45
N LYS A 163 -11.31 5.45 -14.17
CA LYS A 163 -10.35 6.04 -15.11
C LYS A 163 -8.99 6.30 -14.46
N ARG A 164 -8.97 6.96 -13.31
CA ARG A 164 -7.75 7.27 -12.57
C ARG A 164 -7.06 5.99 -12.09
N MET A 165 -7.83 5.01 -11.61
CA MET A 165 -7.26 3.75 -11.12
C MET A 165 -6.63 2.91 -12.24
N LEU A 166 -7.18 2.94 -13.45
CA LEU A 166 -6.59 2.32 -14.65
C LEU A 166 -5.31 3.04 -15.07
N GLU A 167 -5.32 4.38 -15.12
CA GLU A 167 -4.14 5.20 -15.45
C GLU A 167 -2.98 4.97 -14.45
N GLN A 168 -3.30 4.68 -13.20
CA GLN A 168 -2.34 4.38 -12.13
C GLN A 168 -1.98 2.89 -12.02
N ALA A 169 -2.52 2.03 -12.90
CA ALA A 169 -2.35 0.58 -12.88
C ALA A 169 -2.76 -0.09 -11.54
N LEU A 170 -3.72 0.50 -10.83
CA LEU A 170 -4.32 -0.10 -9.62
C LEU A 170 -5.40 -1.12 -9.96
N LEU A 171 -6.06 -0.95 -11.12
CA LEU A 171 -6.97 -1.92 -11.72
C LEU A 171 -6.35 -2.44 -13.01
N VAL A 172 -6.32 -3.76 -13.17
CA VAL A 172 -5.79 -4.42 -14.38
C VAL A 172 -6.88 -5.33 -14.96
N PRO A 173 -7.60 -4.87 -15.99
CA PRO A 173 -8.62 -5.68 -16.62
C PRO A 173 -8.00 -6.92 -17.27
N VAL A 174 -8.59 -8.08 -17.02
CA VAL A 174 -8.21 -9.35 -17.66
C VAL A 174 -9.30 -9.79 -18.62
N GLU A 175 -8.88 -10.36 -19.75
CA GLU A 175 -9.79 -11.03 -20.66
C GLU A 175 -10.02 -12.45 -20.16
N ILE A 176 -11.25 -12.73 -19.73
CA ILE A 176 -11.68 -14.04 -19.27
C ILE A 176 -12.40 -14.73 -20.41
N THR A 177 -12.02 -15.97 -20.70
CA THR A 177 -12.55 -16.73 -21.83
C THR A 177 -12.86 -18.17 -21.41
N SER A 178 -13.78 -18.84 -22.10
CA SER A 178 -14.00 -20.29 -21.96
C SER A 178 -12.97 -21.13 -22.71
N LYS A 179 -12.04 -20.47 -23.43
CA LYS A 179 -11.00 -21.12 -24.23
C LYS A 179 -9.96 -21.75 -23.31
N THR A 180 -9.87 -23.06 -23.36
CA THR A 180 -8.94 -23.85 -22.53
C THR A 180 -7.95 -24.62 -23.40
N GLU A 181 -7.79 -24.23 -24.67
CA GLU A 181 -6.82 -24.89 -25.55
C GLU A 181 -5.38 -24.70 -25.05
N GLY A 182 -4.62 -25.80 -25.07
CA GLY A 182 -3.23 -25.85 -24.64
C GLY A 182 -3.01 -26.10 -23.15
N TRP A 183 -4.07 -26.26 -22.35
CA TRP A 183 -3.95 -26.75 -20.97
C TRP A 183 -3.73 -28.27 -20.95
N ARG A 184 -2.73 -28.73 -20.19
CA ARG A 184 -2.34 -30.16 -20.15
C ARG A 184 -3.38 -31.08 -19.49
N SER A 185 -3.95 -30.65 -18.36
CA SER A 185 -4.96 -31.39 -17.60
C SER A 185 -5.86 -30.41 -16.87
N LEU A 186 -7.12 -30.28 -17.31
CA LEU A 186 -8.05 -29.39 -16.63
C LEU A 186 -8.55 -30.03 -15.33
N PRO A 187 -8.58 -29.29 -14.20
CA PRO A 187 -9.18 -29.77 -12.96
C PRO A 187 -10.68 -30.06 -13.14
N GLU A 188 -11.23 -30.92 -12.28
CA GLU A 188 -12.68 -31.13 -12.23
C GLU A 188 -13.38 -29.81 -11.90
N SER A 189 -14.43 -29.51 -12.68
CA SER A 189 -15.25 -28.31 -12.55
C SER A 189 -16.68 -28.66 -12.93
N LYS A 190 -17.66 -28.17 -12.17
CA LYS A 190 -19.10 -28.36 -12.45
C LYS A 190 -19.58 -27.48 -13.61
N SER A 191 -18.94 -26.32 -13.80
CA SER A 191 -19.09 -25.47 -14.98
C SER A 191 -17.85 -25.53 -15.89
N GLN A 192 -17.98 -25.14 -17.16
CA GLN A 192 -16.85 -25.02 -18.08
C GLN A 192 -15.76 -24.13 -17.47
N PRO A 193 -14.53 -24.62 -17.24
CA PRO A 193 -13.44 -23.78 -16.71
C PRO A 193 -13.22 -22.55 -17.58
N LEU A 194 -12.97 -21.41 -16.92
CA LEU A 194 -12.58 -20.18 -17.60
C LEU A 194 -11.08 -19.96 -17.45
N SER A 195 -10.44 -19.48 -18.50
CA SER A 195 -9.04 -19.11 -18.49
C SER A 195 -8.88 -17.60 -18.68
N PHE A 196 -7.79 -17.08 -18.16
CA PHE A 196 -7.39 -15.70 -18.38
C PHE A 196 -5.88 -15.56 -18.32
N ARG A 197 -5.37 -14.44 -18.82
CA ARG A 197 -3.95 -14.11 -18.75
C ARG A 197 -3.73 -12.97 -17.77
N MET A 198 -2.79 -13.17 -16.84
CA MET A 198 -2.37 -12.16 -15.88
C MET A 198 -0.98 -11.66 -16.24
N ILE A 199 -0.81 -10.36 -16.41
CA ILE A 199 0.47 -9.74 -16.79
C ILE A 199 0.97 -8.90 -15.61
N LEU A 200 2.05 -9.35 -14.96
CA LEU A 200 2.77 -8.53 -14.00
C LEU A 200 3.79 -7.66 -14.74
N ARG A 201 3.61 -6.34 -14.66
CA ARG A 201 4.55 -5.38 -15.22
C ARG A 201 5.49 -4.86 -14.15
N PRO A 202 6.81 -4.98 -14.34
CA PRO A 202 7.76 -4.41 -13.39
C PRO A 202 7.67 -2.88 -13.34
N VAL A 203 7.85 -2.28 -12.15
CA VAL A 203 7.87 -0.80 -11.99
C VAL A 203 9.18 -0.17 -12.47
N ARG A 204 10.22 -0.99 -12.69
CA ARG A 204 11.52 -0.59 -13.27
C ARG A 204 11.70 -1.25 -14.63
N GLN A 205 12.69 -0.79 -15.40
CA GLN A 205 13.02 -1.39 -16.69
C GLN A 205 13.21 -2.91 -16.56
N GLY A 206 12.42 -3.67 -17.30
CA GLY A 206 12.35 -5.13 -17.19
C GLY A 206 11.42 -5.72 -18.24
N LYS A 207 11.25 -7.05 -18.20
CA LYS A 207 10.30 -7.77 -19.06
C LYS A 207 9.04 -8.09 -18.26
N ASP A 208 7.89 -7.96 -18.91
CA ASP A 208 6.62 -8.43 -18.36
C ASP A 208 6.69 -9.92 -18.02
N VAL A 209 6.13 -10.29 -16.87
CA VAL A 209 5.96 -11.68 -16.47
C VAL A 209 4.49 -12.04 -16.67
N THR A 210 4.25 -13.10 -17.45
CA THR A 210 2.91 -13.57 -17.74
C THR A 210 2.62 -14.82 -16.92
N PHE A 211 1.43 -14.86 -16.32
CA PHE A 211 0.85 -16.04 -15.70
C PHE A 211 -0.44 -16.42 -16.41
N GLU A 212 -0.71 -17.71 -16.42
CA GLU A 212 -1.93 -18.30 -16.94
C GLU A 212 -2.85 -18.59 -15.75
N GLY A 213 -4.04 -18.02 -15.79
CA GLY A 213 -5.06 -18.14 -14.75
C GLY A 213 -6.17 -19.09 -15.16
N LEU A 214 -6.70 -19.83 -14.19
CA LEU A 214 -7.86 -20.70 -14.38
C LEU A 214 -8.87 -20.48 -13.25
N LEU A 215 -10.13 -20.29 -13.60
CA LEU A 215 -11.25 -20.21 -12.67
C LEU A 215 -12.04 -21.52 -12.75
N ILE A 216 -12.26 -22.12 -11.59
CA ILE A 216 -12.92 -23.41 -11.42
C ILE A 216 -14.16 -23.23 -10.53
N ASP A 217 -15.26 -23.83 -10.96
CA ASP A 217 -16.50 -23.95 -10.22
C ASP A 217 -16.56 -25.35 -9.61
N GLU A 218 -16.05 -25.51 -8.40
CA GLU A 218 -16.04 -26.81 -7.73
C GLU A 218 -17.41 -27.17 -7.15
N LYS A 219 -18.18 -26.15 -6.74
CA LYS A 219 -19.43 -26.34 -5.99
C LYS A 219 -20.68 -26.38 -6.88
N GLY A 220 -20.61 -25.87 -8.11
CA GLY A 220 -21.76 -25.72 -9.00
C GLY A 220 -22.58 -24.44 -8.74
N GLU A 221 -22.06 -23.51 -7.95
CA GLU A 221 -22.74 -22.26 -7.55
C GLU A 221 -22.05 -21.01 -8.13
N GLY A 222 -21.03 -21.21 -8.95
CA GLY A 222 -20.18 -20.16 -9.51
C GLY A 222 -18.71 -20.40 -9.21
N TYR A 223 -17.83 -19.70 -9.94
CA TYR A 223 -16.39 -19.89 -9.83
C TYR A 223 -15.87 -19.52 -8.44
N ASP A 224 -15.55 -20.52 -7.63
CA ASP A 224 -15.12 -20.38 -6.23
C ASP A 224 -13.62 -20.63 -6.04
N THR A 225 -12.92 -21.03 -7.10
CA THR A 225 -11.50 -21.41 -7.06
C THR A 225 -10.71 -20.74 -8.17
N LEU A 226 -9.58 -20.14 -7.78
CA LEU A 226 -8.61 -19.53 -8.67
C LEU A 226 -7.30 -20.33 -8.64
N LEU A 227 -6.77 -20.65 -9.83
CA LEU A 227 -5.42 -21.17 -10.02
C LEU A 227 -4.58 -20.13 -10.77
N ILE A 228 -3.35 -19.89 -10.32
CA ILE A 228 -2.36 -19.08 -11.03
C ILE A 228 -1.16 -19.96 -11.36
N CYS A 229 -0.81 -20.06 -12.65
CA CYS A 229 0.22 -20.97 -13.15
C CYS A 229 1.26 -20.21 -13.99
N LYS A 230 2.53 -20.67 -13.98
CA LYS A 230 3.57 -20.11 -14.88
C LYS A 230 3.39 -20.54 -16.34
N GLU A 231 2.79 -21.70 -16.53
CA GLU A 231 2.49 -22.31 -17.82
C GLU A 231 1.09 -22.92 -17.75
N LYS A 232 0.52 -23.35 -18.88
CA LYS A 232 -0.81 -23.95 -18.95
C LYS A 232 -0.84 -25.40 -18.40
N ASP A 233 -0.44 -25.56 -17.15
CA ASP A 233 -0.27 -26.82 -16.43
C ASP A 233 -0.76 -26.64 -14.98
N PRO A 234 -2.00 -27.05 -14.64
CA PRO A 234 -2.60 -26.80 -13.33
C PRO A 234 -1.90 -27.57 -12.19
N GLU A 235 -1.22 -28.68 -12.51
CA GLU A 235 -0.41 -29.44 -11.55
C GLU A 235 0.82 -28.65 -11.07
N LYS A 236 1.21 -27.60 -11.81
CA LYS A 236 2.30 -26.68 -11.49
C LYS A 236 1.79 -25.29 -11.11
N ALA A 237 0.56 -25.21 -10.60
CA ALA A 237 0.02 -23.96 -10.08
C ALA A 237 0.92 -23.40 -8.97
N LEU A 238 1.24 -22.11 -9.08
CA LEU A 238 1.93 -21.36 -8.03
C LEU A 238 1.04 -21.13 -6.82
N CYS A 239 -0.26 -20.94 -7.07
CA CYS A 239 -1.25 -20.88 -6.02
C CYS A 239 -2.60 -21.43 -6.49
N ARG A 240 -3.33 -21.99 -5.52
CA ARG A 240 -4.75 -22.33 -5.60
C ARG A 240 -5.45 -21.61 -4.47
N LEU A 241 -6.39 -20.74 -4.79
CA LEU A 241 -7.09 -19.89 -3.81
C LEU A 241 -8.59 -20.10 -3.92
N LYS A 242 -9.24 -20.24 -2.77
CA LYS A 242 -10.70 -20.10 -2.68
C LYS A 242 -11.10 -18.65 -2.49
N THR A 243 -12.36 -18.33 -2.80
CA THR A 243 -12.94 -17.03 -2.45
C THR A 243 -12.67 -16.67 -1.00
N GLY A 244 -12.10 -15.48 -0.77
CA GLY A 244 -11.74 -14.98 0.57
C GLY A 244 -10.40 -15.46 1.12
N GLN A 245 -9.67 -16.32 0.43
CA GLN A 245 -8.34 -16.77 0.86
C GLN A 245 -7.22 -15.85 0.37
N TRP A 246 -6.14 -15.82 1.15
CA TRP A 246 -4.88 -15.17 0.79
C TRP A 246 -3.85 -16.21 0.35
N GLY A 247 -3.01 -15.85 -0.62
CA GLY A 247 -1.86 -16.68 -1.01
C GLY A 247 -0.75 -16.66 0.04
N SER A 248 -0.03 -17.78 0.18
CA SER A 248 1.01 -17.97 1.17
C SER A 248 2.44 -17.84 0.62
N PHE A 249 2.62 -17.06 -0.45
CA PHE A 249 3.93 -16.84 -1.09
C PHE A 249 4.70 -15.66 -0.46
#